data_AF-A0A073JPR5-F1
#
_entry.id   AF-A0A073JPR5-F1
#
_cell.length_a   1.000
_cell.length_b   1.000
_cell.length_c   1.000
_cell.angle_alpha   90.00
_cell.angle_beta   90.00
_cell.angle_gamma   90.00
#
_symmetry.space_group_name_H-M   'P 1'
#
loop_
_entity.id
_entity.type
_entity.pdbx_description
1 polymer ?
#
loop_
_entity_poly.entity_id
_entity_poly.type
_entity_poly.pdbx_seq_one_letter_code
_entity_poly.pdbx_strand_id
1 'polypeptide(L)'
;MKLVYMYDDTPEHGFTGRKYVSDDHQLQAGETLVEPAKDKENFFNGNEWVAETITVYQVDSDGFLVAAVQRPNGTQLDDDERLDKPASRPVASKQPSPERQMIMQQQAQLAQLNQAKSQLESLAMKQQTALTQTQQLLMQQQLQLARLKGSK
;
A
#
# COMPACT_ATOMS: atom_id res chain seq x y z
N MET A 1 43.01 -30.44 12.61
CA MET A 1 42.03 -29.67 11.82
C MET A 1 40.65 -30.07 12.30
N LYS A 2 39.75 -29.10 12.50
CA LYS A 2 38.36 -29.33 12.90
C LYS A 2 37.39 -28.75 11.89
N LEU A 3 36.18 -29.29 11.86
CA LEU A 3 35.11 -28.81 11.01
C LEU A 3 34.26 -27.80 11.80
N VAL A 4 33.96 -26.66 11.17
CA VAL A 4 33.07 -25.62 11.70
C VAL A 4 31.92 -25.45 10.73
N TYR A 5 30.72 -25.27 11.28
CA TYR A 5 29.49 -25.03 10.54
C TYR A 5 29.12 -23.56 10.63
N MET A 6 28.61 -23.01 9.54
CA MET A 6 28.34 -21.58 9.41
C MET A 6 26.84 -21.34 9.24
N TYR A 7 26.36 -20.25 9.83
CA TYR A 7 25.01 -19.73 9.64
C TYR A 7 25.06 -18.28 9.17
N ASP A 8 24.00 -17.81 8.51
CA ASP A 8 23.88 -16.43 8.09
C ASP A 8 23.55 -15.48 9.25
N ASP A 9 23.72 -14.19 9.00
CA ASP A 9 23.43 -13.12 9.97
C ASP A 9 21.98 -12.61 9.84
N THR A 10 21.10 -13.40 9.22
CA THR A 10 19.67 -13.09 9.19
C THR A 10 19.04 -13.51 10.51
N PRO A 11 17.89 -12.94 10.92
CA PRO A 11 17.23 -13.34 12.17
C PRO A 11 16.89 -14.83 12.27
N GLU A 12 16.82 -15.54 11.13
CA GLU A 12 16.55 -16.96 11.04
C GLU A 12 17.80 -17.83 11.23
N HIS A 13 19.01 -17.27 11.13
CA HIS A 13 20.30 -17.97 11.24
C HIS A 13 20.37 -19.25 10.40
N GLY A 14 20.07 -19.14 9.10
CA GLY A 14 20.04 -20.27 8.18
C GLY A 14 21.43 -20.87 7.95
N PHE A 15 21.50 -22.21 7.80
CA PHE A 15 22.75 -22.90 7.49
C PHE A 15 23.33 -22.47 6.13
N THR A 16 24.58 -22.00 6.12
CA THR A 16 25.25 -21.52 4.90
C THR A 16 26.38 -22.42 4.42
N GLY A 17 26.90 -23.32 5.27
CA GLY A 17 27.91 -24.28 4.87
C GLY A 17 28.86 -24.69 5.99
N ARG A 18 30.00 -25.26 5.60
CA ARG A 18 31.02 -25.76 6.53
C ARG A 18 32.42 -25.53 6.01
N LYS A 19 33.39 -25.36 6.91
CA LYS A 19 34.81 -25.20 6.56
C LYS A 19 35.71 -25.93 7.54
N TYR A 20 36.86 -26.39 7.03
CA TYR A 20 37.92 -26.92 7.88
C TYR A 20 38.81 -25.78 8.37
N VAL A 21 39.06 -25.76 9.67
CA VAL A 21 39.93 -24.79 10.33
C VAL A 21 40.99 -25.52 11.16
N SER A 22 42.00 -24.79 11.62
CA SER A 22 42.99 -25.32 12.55
C SER A 22 42.35 -25.65 13.91
N ASP A 23 42.98 -26.53 14.69
CA ASP A 23 42.39 -26.98 15.96
C ASP A 23 42.31 -25.85 17.01
N ASP A 24 43.24 -24.90 16.93
CA ASP A 24 43.35 -23.70 17.76
C ASP A 24 42.44 -22.53 17.31
N HIS A 25 41.73 -22.66 16.20
CA HIS A 25 40.79 -21.63 15.72
C HIS A 25 39.72 -21.31 16.77
N GLN A 26 39.53 -20.01 17.03
CA GLN A 26 38.47 -19.51 17.90
C GLN A 26 37.22 -19.22 17.06
N LEU A 27 36.06 -19.70 17.51
CA LEU A 27 34.80 -19.49 16.78
C LEU A 27 34.49 -18.00 16.68
N GLN A 28 34.03 -17.60 15.50
CA GLN A 28 33.56 -16.25 15.21
C GLN A 28 32.03 -16.19 15.24
N ALA A 29 31.46 -14.99 15.21
CA ALA A 29 30.03 -14.84 15.00
C ALA A 29 29.62 -15.50 13.67
N GLY A 30 28.49 -16.21 13.65
CA GLY A 30 28.08 -17.00 12.49
C GLY A 30 28.71 -18.38 12.41
N GLU A 31 29.45 -18.84 13.44
CA GLU A 31 30.11 -20.15 13.47
C GLU A 31 29.68 -21.00 14.67
N THR A 32 29.56 -22.31 14.44
CA THR A 32 29.30 -23.30 15.49
C THR A 32 30.05 -24.61 15.23
N LEU A 33 30.36 -25.35 16.30
CA LEU A 33 30.86 -26.72 16.23
C LEU A 33 29.75 -27.76 16.20
N VAL A 34 28.50 -27.33 16.39
CA VAL A 34 27.33 -28.22 16.37
C VAL A 34 27.04 -28.58 14.93
N GLU A 35 26.95 -29.88 14.63
CA GLU A 35 26.63 -30.37 13.29
C GLU A 35 25.13 -30.23 13.01
N PRO A 36 24.72 -29.68 11.86
CA PRO A 36 23.32 -29.64 11.44
C PRO A 36 22.77 -31.03 11.15
N ALA A 37 21.46 -31.18 11.27
CA ALA A 37 20.78 -32.40 10.86
C ALA A 37 20.92 -32.58 9.33
N LYS A 38 21.20 -33.81 8.90
CA LYS A 38 21.27 -34.14 7.48
C LYS A 38 19.87 -34.02 6.84
N ASP A 39 19.85 -33.53 5.60
CA ASP A 39 18.68 -33.53 4.71
C ASP A 39 17.46 -32.74 5.22
N LYS A 40 17.67 -31.72 6.05
CA LYS A 40 16.63 -30.80 6.51
C LYS A 40 17.10 -29.35 6.39
N GLU A 41 16.15 -28.41 6.39
CA GLU A 41 16.46 -27.02 6.72
C GLU A 41 16.98 -26.96 8.15
N ASN A 42 17.97 -26.09 8.37
CA ASN A 42 18.65 -25.99 9.65
C ASN A 42 18.83 -24.50 9.96
N PHE A 43 18.29 -24.10 11.10
CA PHE A 43 18.35 -22.76 11.67
C PHE A 43 19.06 -22.83 13.02
N PHE A 44 20.10 -22.04 13.25
CA PHE A 44 20.89 -22.15 14.48
C PHE A 44 20.33 -21.25 15.58
N ASN A 45 19.79 -21.84 16.66
CA ASN A 45 19.16 -21.07 17.74
C ASN A 45 20.14 -20.51 18.78
N GLY A 46 21.44 -20.73 18.59
CA GLY A 46 22.51 -20.39 19.54
C GLY A 46 23.08 -21.62 20.28
N ASN A 47 22.31 -22.70 20.39
CA ASN A 47 22.70 -23.93 21.06
C ASN A 47 22.67 -25.15 20.13
N GLU A 48 21.66 -25.25 19.27
CA GLU A 48 21.46 -26.37 18.36
C GLU A 48 20.84 -25.93 17.03
N TRP A 49 20.88 -26.84 16.06
CA TRP A 49 20.17 -26.66 14.79
C TRP A 49 18.74 -27.16 14.91
N VAL A 50 17.79 -26.30 14.57
CA VAL A 50 16.37 -26.63 14.56
C VAL A 50 15.84 -26.61 13.13
N ALA A 51 14.78 -27.39 12.88
CA ALA A 51 14.17 -27.49 11.56
C ALA A 51 13.08 -26.45 11.30
N GLU A 52 12.72 -25.65 12.31
CA GLU A 52 11.57 -24.75 12.27
C GLU A 52 11.92 -23.40 12.88
N THR A 53 11.31 -22.35 12.33
CA THR A 53 11.32 -20.99 12.88
C THR A 53 9.98 -20.67 13.55
N ILE A 54 10.02 -19.74 14.50
CA ILE A 54 8.87 -19.20 15.21
C ILE A 54 8.79 -17.68 14.99
N THR A 55 7.58 -17.15 14.97
CA THR A 55 7.38 -15.71 14.91
C THR A 55 7.54 -15.12 16.31
N VAL A 56 8.52 -14.22 16.43
CA VAL A 56 8.76 -13.40 17.62
C VAL A 56 8.21 -12.01 17.35
N TYR A 57 7.41 -11.50 18.29
CA TYR A 57 6.83 -10.17 18.23
C TYR A 57 7.61 -9.22 19.13
N GLN A 58 8.09 -8.13 18.55
CA GLN A 58 8.70 -7.02 19.29
C GLN A 58 7.61 -6.05 19.71
N VAL A 59 7.67 -5.61 20.96
CA VAL A 59 6.75 -4.64 21.54
C VAL A 59 7.45 -3.34 21.93
N ASP A 60 6.72 -2.23 21.87
CA ASP A 60 7.19 -0.97 22.45
C ASP A 60 7.07 -0.99 23.98
N SER A 61 7.53 0.08 24.64
CA SER A 61 7.44 0.24 26.10
C SER A 61 6.01 0.18 26.64
N ASP A 62 5.01 0.41 25.79
CA ASP A 62 3.60 0.39 26.14
C ASP A 62 2.97 -1.00 25.86
N GLY A 63 3.78 -1.97 25.38
CA GLY A 63 3.36 -3.34 25.10
C GLY A 63 2.67 -3.53 23.74
N PHE A 64 2.72 -2.55 22.84
CA PHE A 64 2.09 -2.65 21.52
C PHE A 64 3.04 -3.21 20.47
N LEU A 65 2.48 -3.95 19.52
CA LEU A 65 3.23 -4.52 18.39
C LEU A 65 4.02 -3.45 17.62
N VAL A 66 5.34 -3.63 17.55
CA VAL A 66 6.26 -2.84 16.72
C VAL A 66 6.64 -3.61 15.46
N ALA A 67 7.10 -4.85 15.62
CA ALA A 67 7.56 -5.69 14.52
C ALA A 67 7.27 -7.17 14.80
N ALA A 68 7.30 -7.98 13.74
CA ALA A 68 7.26 -9.43 13.81
C ALA A 68 8.41 -9.99 12.98
N VAL A 69 9.21 -10.87 13.56
CA VAL A 69 10.41 -11.44 12.94
C VAL A 69 10.40 -12.96 13.11
N GLN A 70 10.86 -13.70 12.11
CA GLN A 70 11.08 -15.14 12.25
C GLN A 70 12.43 -15.37 12.92
N ARG A 71 12.46 -16.20 13.96
CA ARG A 71 13.70 -16.66 14.63
C ARG A 71 13.68 -18.18 14.77
N PRO A 72 14.84 -18.84 14.87
CA PRO A 72 14.89 -20.27 15.18
C PRO A 72 14.06 -20.62 16.43
N ASN A 73 13.38 -21.76 16.39
CA ASN A 73 12.71 -22.25 17.59
C ASN A 73 13.71 -22.46 18.75
N GLY A 74 13.32 -22.05 19.95
CA GLY A 74 14.16 -22.11 21.15
C GLY A 74 15.21 -21.00 21.26
N THR A 75 15.22 -20.01 20.37
CA THR A 75 16.02 -18.79 20.54
C THR A 75 15.60 -18.07 21.83
N GLN A 76 16.59 -17.60 22.58
CA GLN A 76 16.36 -16.76 23.76
C GLN A 76 15.75 -15.43 23.33
N LEU A 77 14.66 -15.04 24.00
CA LEU A 77 13.97 -13.79 23.75
C LEU A 77 14.59 -12.65 24.56
N ASP A 78 14.61 -11.46 23.96
CA ASP A 78 14.93 -10.21 24.64
C ASP A 78 13.71 -9.71 25.48
N ASP A 79 13.94 -8.73 26.37
CA ASP A 79 12.90 -8.23 27.30
C ASP A 79 11.68 -7.61 26.59
N ASP A 80 11.87 -7.10 25.37
CA ASP A 80 10.86 -6.49 24.49
C ASP A 80 10.27 -7.48 23.48
N GLU A 81 10.53 -8.78 23.61
CA GLU A 81 10.09 -9.82 22.69
C GLU A 81 9.09 -10.80 23.33
N ARG A 82 8.10 -11.23 22.54
CA ARG A 82 7.05 -12.18 22.96
C ARG A 82 6.68 -13.17 21.86
N LEU A 83 6.17 -14.34 22.27
CA LEU A 83 5.66 -15.37 21.34
C LEU A 83 4.16 -15.19 21.07
N ASP A 84 3.43 -14.62 22.03
CA ASP A 84 2.03 -14.27 21.84
C ASP A 84 1.90 -12.96 21.08
N LYS A 85 0.99 -12.94 20.09
CA LYS A 85 0.78 -11.75 19.26
C LYS A 85 0.19 -10.61 20.10
N PRO A 86 0.91 -9.48 20.27
CA PRO A 86 0.44 -8.36 21.07
C PRO A 86 -0.61 -7.54 20.30
N ALA A 87 -1.33 -6.69 21.03
CA ALA A 87 -2.28 -5.77 20.43
C ALA A 87 -1.54 -4.77 19.52
N SER A 88 -2.14 -4.43 18.39
CA SER A 88 -1.68 -3.29 17.60
C SER A 88 -2.11 -1.99 18.28
N ARG A 89 -1.26 -0.96 18.21
CA ARG A 89 -1.61 0.38 18.71
C ARG A 89 -2.95 0.80 18.10
N PRO A 90 -3.93 1.24 18.92
CA PRO A 90 -5.16 1.78 18.38
C PRO A 90 -4.79 2.98 17.50
N VAL A 91 -5.03 2.86 16.21
CA VAL A 91 -4.84 3.98 15.28
C VAL A 91 -5.84 5.04 15.69
N ALA A 92 -5.38 6.17 16.21
CA ALA A 92 -6.23 7.31 16.50
C ALA A 92 -7.13 7.54 15.27
N SER A 93 -8.44 7.51 15.47
CA SER A 93 -9.45 7.60 14.42
C SER A 93 -9.07 8.70 13.44
N LYS A 94 -8.88 8.33 12.16
CA LYS A 94 -8.47 9.23 11.09
C LYS A 94 -9.53 10.31 10.87
N GLN A 95 -9.54 11.37 11.69
CA GLN A 95 -10.15 12.62 11.27
C GLN A 95 -9.43 13.02 9.97
N PRO A 96 -10.16 13.31 8.87
CA PRO A 96 -9.53 13.77 7.65
C PRO A 96 -8.73 15.02 7.99
N SER A 97 -7.46 15.04 7.58
CA SER A 97 -6.61 16.21 7.79
C SER A 97 -7.31 17.47 7.26
N PRO A 98 -7.02 18.66 7.82
CA PRO A 98 -7.56 19.92 7.30
C PRO A 98 -7.41 20.07 5.78
N GLU A 99 -6.29 19.59 5.22
CA GLU A 99 -6.04 19.55 3.78
C GLU A 99 -7.04 18.66 3.02
N ARG A 100 -7.31 17.44 3.51
CA ARG A 100 -8.32 16.56 2.90
C ARG A 100 -9.71 17.18 2.95
N GLN A 101 -10.05 17.88 4.03
CA GLN A 101 -11.34 18.56 4.14
C GLN A 101 -11.45 19.71 3.12
N MET A 102 -10.39 20.48 2.94
CA MET A 102 -10.34 21.56 1.94
C MET A 102 -10.45 21.03 0.51
N ILE A 103 -9.75 19.95 0.17
CA ILE A 103 -9.86 19.30 -1.15
C ILE A 103 -11.30 18.86 -1.40
N MET A 104 -11.96 18.28 -0.40
CA MET A 104 -13.34 17.82 -0.52
C MET A 104 -14.32 18.99 -0.74
N GLN A 105 -14.14 20.11 -0.04
CA GLN A 105 -14.93 21.33 -0.28
C GLN A 105 -14.70 21.90 -1.68
N GLN A 106 -13.43 21.95 -2.14
CA GLN A 106 -13.11 22.48 -3.46
C GLN A 106 -13.72 21.61 -4.58
N GLN A 107 -13.72 20.29 -4.43
CA GLN A 107 -14.39 19.39 -5.38
C GLN A 107 -15.91 19.59 -5.41
N ALA A 108 -16.54 19.80 -4.25
CA ALA A 108 -17.97 20.09 -4.19
C ALA A 108 -18.32 21.40 -4.93
N GLN A 109 -17.50 22.45 -4.78
CA GLN A 109 -17.68 23.70 -5.51
C GLN A 109 -17.52 23.53 -7.03
N LEU A 110 -16.52 22.76 -7.47
CA LEU A 110 -16.32 22.46 -8.90
C LEU A 110 -17.50 21.69 -9.50
N ALA A 111 -18.08 20.74 -8.76
CA ALA A 111 -19.26 20.00 -9.20
C ALA A 111 -20.47 20.94 -9.41
N GLN A 112 -20.69 21.88 -8.49
CA GLN A 112 -21.76 22.88 -8.62
C GLN A 112 -21.54 23.81 -9.83
N LEU A 113 -20.30 24.28 -10.04
CA LEU A 113 -19.95 25.11 -11.20
C LEU A 113 -20.19 24.38 -12.52
N ASN A 114 -19.81 23.11 -12.61
CA ASN A 114 -20.04 22.30 -13.81
C ASN A 114 -21.53 22.09 -14.07
N GLN A 115 -22.33 21.86 -13.03
CA GLN A 115 -23.78 21.74 -13.17
C GLN A 115 -24.41 23.05 -13.69
N ALA A 116 -24.02 24.19 -13.14
CA ALA A 116 -24.48 25.50 -13.60
C ALA A 116 -24.09 25.77 -15.07
N LYS A 117 -22.87 25.38 -15.45
CA LYS A 117 -22.39 25.51 -16.84
C LYS A 117 -23.26 24.73 -17.82
N SER A 118 -23.57 23.46 -17.52
CA SER A 118 -24.42 22.64 -18.39
C SER A 118 -25.85 23.19 -18.53
N GLN A 119 -26.39 23.82 -17.47
CA GLN A 119 -27.68 24.50 -17.56
C GLN A 119 -27.64 25.71 -18.49
N LEU A 120 -26.58 26.52 -18.41
CA LEU A 120 -26.38 27.68 -19.29
C LEU A 120 -26.22 27.25 -20.76
N GLU A 121 -25.46 26.19 -21.02
CA GLU A 121 -25.30 25.64 -22.38
C GLU A 121 -26.64 25.16 -22.97
N SER A 122 -27.48 24.49 -22.16
CA SER A 122 -28.83 24.10 -22.58
C SER A 122 -29.71 25.30 -22.91
N LEU A 123 -29.63 26.36 -22.11
CA LEU A 123 -30.40 27.59 -22.36
C LEU A 123 -29.95 28.29 -23.64
N ALA A 124 -28.64 28.39 -23.86
CA ALA A 124 -28.06 28.96 -25.07
C ALA A 124 -28.53 28.18 -26.32
N MET A 125 -28.52 26.85 -26.26
CA MET A 125 -29.01 26.01 -27.35
C MET A 125 -30.49 26.25 -27.65
N LYS A 126 -31.34 26.34 -26.60
CA LYS A 126 -32.78 26.66 -26.76
C LYS A 126 -33.00 28.01 -27.44
N GLN A 127 -32.25 29.04 -27.04
CA GLN A 127 -32.33 30.36 -27.68
C GLN A 127 -31.92 30.30 -29.15
N GLN A 128 -30.85 29.57 -29.46
CA GLN A 128 -30.39 29.40 -30.84
C GLN A 128 -31.46 28.70 -31.70
N THR A 129 -32.10 27.65 -31.19
CA THR A 129 -33.19 26.97 -31.91
C THR A 129 -34.37 27.92 -32.17
N ALA A 130 -34.76 28.71 -31.17
CA ALA A 130 -35.85 29.68 -31.32
C ALA A 130 -35.55 30.76 -32.37
N LEU A 131 -34.30 31.26 -32.41
CA LEU A 131 -33.85 32.20 -33.43
C LEU A 131 -33.92 31.58 -34.83
N THR A 132 -33.43 30.35 -35.01
CA THR A 132 -33.48 29.65 -36.30
C THR A 132 -34.91 29.44 -36.78
N GLN A 133 -35.83 29.02 -35.90
CA GLN A 133 -37.24 28.86 -36.26
C GLN A 133 -37.87 30.21 -36.67
N THR A 134 -37.55 31.29 -35.96
CA THR A 134 -38.04 32.63 -36.29
C THR A 134 -37.53 33.09 -37.66
N GLN A 135 -36.25 32.85 -37.98
CA GLN A 135 -35.69 33.16 -39.30
C GLN A 135 -36.37 32.36 -40.41
N GLN A 136 -36.63 31.07 -40.21
CA GLN A 136 -37.36 30.25 -41.18
C GLN A 136 -38.78 30.76 -41.42
N LEU A 137 -39.49 31.16 -40.36
CA LEU A 137 -40.85 31.72 -40.47
C LEU A 137 -40.85 33.04 -41.24
N LEU A 138 -39.89 33.93 -40.95
CA LEU A 138 -39.72 35.19 -41.67
C LEU A 138 -39.44 34.96 -43.15
N MET A 139 -38.58 33.99 -43.48
CA MET A 139 -38.28 33.62 -44.87
C MET A 139 -39.53 33.09 -45.60
N GLN A 140 -40.33 32.25 -44.95
CA GLN A 140 -41.60 31.77 -45.52
C GLN A 140 -42.59 32.91 -45.77
N GLN A 141 -42.73 33.86 -44.84
CA GLN A 141 -43.59 35.03 -45.04
C GLN A 141 -43.11 35.89 -46.22
N GLN A 142 -41.80 36.12 -46.36
CA GLN A 142 -41.25 36.87 -47.50
C GLN A 142 -41.55 36.18 -48.84
N LEU A 143 -41.41 34.85 -48.92
CA LEU A 143 -41.74 34.09 -50.12
C LEU A 143 -43.23 34.15 -50.47
N GLN A 144 -44.12 34.09 -49.48
CA GLN A 144 -45.56 34.25 -49.69
C GLN A 144 -45.91 35.65 -50.20
N LEU A 145 -45.34 36.70 -49.61
CA LEU A 145 -45.51 38.08 -50.06
C LEU A 145 -45.00 38.29 -51.48
N ALA A 146 -43.86 37.69 -51.84
CA ALA A 146 -43.31 37.77 -53.19
C ALA A 146 -44.25 37.10 -54.22
N ARG A 147 -44.83 35.95 -53.90
CA ARG A 147 -45.82 35.26 -54.75
C ARG A 147 -47.09 36.08 -54.96
N LEU A 148 -47.60 36.71 -53.91
CA LEU A 148 -48.79 37.57 -53.99
C LEU A 148 -48.56 38.84 -54.83
N LYS A 149 -47.34 39.41 -54.77
CA LYS A 149 -46.96 40.59 -55.57
C LYS A 149 -46.68 40.28 -57.04
N GLY A 150 -46.29 39.05 -57.37
CA GLY A 150 -46.00 38.61 -58.75
C GLY A 150 -47.20 38.09 -59.55
N SER A 151 -48.41 38.07 -58.98
CA SER A 151 -49.64 37.55 -59.61
C SER A 151 -50.57 38.65 -60.15
N LYS A 152 -50.02 39.81 -60.54
CA LYS A 152 -50.74 40.90 -61.21
C LYS A 152 -50.25 41.09 -62.63
#